data_AF-A0A2U3LN35-F1
#
_entry.id   AF-A0A2U3LN35-F1
#
_cell.length_a   1.000
_cell.length_b   1.000
_cell.length_c   1.000
_cell.angle_alpha   90.00
_cell.angle_beta   90.00
_cell.angle_gamma   90.00
#
_symmetry.space_group_name_H-M   'P 1'
#
loop_
_entity.id
_entity.type
_entity.pdbx_description
1 polymer ?
#
loop_
_entity_poly.entity_id
_entity_poly.type
_entity_poly.pdbx_seq_one_letter_code
_entity_poly.pdbx_strand_id
1 'polypeptide(L)'
;MIVIIEEARAVERIDEIAATPGVDAMFIGTSDLSFSLGLRGDQNDPLLHEAIAKVVAAGKRHGKVVGRPAGTPEQVKEYVRQGFRLFQAPTDMGFMAAGVKRYLEGVGT
;
A
#
# COMPACT_ATOMS: atom_id res chain seq x y z
N MET A 1 -1.11 -12.78 -12.39
CA MET A 1 -0.38 -12.81 -11.10
C MET A 1 -0.34 -11.42 -10.46
N ILE A 2 -0.39 -11.35 -9.12
CA ILE A 2 -0.11 -10.13 -8.36
C ILE A 2 1.32 -10.23 -7.84
N VAL A 3 2.14 -9.22 -8.09
CA VAL A 3 3.51 -9.13 -7.55
C VAL A 3 3.56 -8.10 -6.43
N ILE A 4 4.41 -8.34 -5.44
CA ILE A 4 4.55 -7.48 -4.27
C ILE A 4 5.85 -6.68 -4.39
N ILE A 5 5.74 -5.36 -4.23
CA ILE A 5 6.84 -4.39 -4.34
C ILE A 5 7.20 -3.91 -2.93
N GLU A 6 8.30 -4.45 -2.41
CA GLU A 6 8.73 -4.27 -1.00
C GLU A 6 10.21 -3.89 -0.87
N GLU A 7 10.93 -3.75 -1.99
CA GLU A 7 12.36 -3.46 -1.99
C GLU A 7 12.69 -2.23 -2.85
N ALA A 8 13.66 -1.42 -2.41
CA ALA A 8 14.14 -0.25 -3.14
C ALA A 8 14.59 -0.62 -4.57
N ARG A 9 15.32 -1.73 -4.73
CA ARG A 9 15.76 -2.23 -6.06
C ARG A 9 14.61 -2.64 -6.97
N ALA A 10 13.44 -3.01 -6.42
CA ALA A 10 12.25 -3.30 -7.21
C ALA A 10 11.62 -2.00 -7.73
N VAL A 11 11.66 -0.93 -6.95
CA VAL A 11 11.21 0.41 -7.39
C VAL A 11 12.12 0.94 -8.51
N GLU A 12 13.43 0.70 -8.44
CA GLU A 12 14.38 1.08 -9.50
C GLU A 12 14.08 0.39 -10.85
N ARG A 13 13.61 -0.86 -10.82
CA ARG A 13 13.29 -1.67 -12.01
C ARG A 13 11.79 -1.78 -12.28
N ILE A 14 11.00 -0.84 -11.79
CA ILE A 14 9.55 -1.02 -11.71
C ILE A 14 8.87 -1.14 -13.09
N ASP A 15 9.39 -0.46 -14.12
CA ASP A 15 8.87 -0.58 -15.48
C ASP A 15 9.11 -1.97 -16.08
N GLU A 16 10.27 -2.59 -15.81
CA GLU A 16 10.58 -3.95 -16.27
C GLU A 16 9.65 -4.97 -15.61
N ILE A 17 9.44 -4.83 -14.29
CA ILE A 17 8.52 -5.67 -13.53
C ILE A 17 7.09 -5.49 -14.07
N ALA A 18 6.65 -4.25 -14.27
CA ALA A 18 5.31 -3.96 -14.76
C ALA A 18 5.08 -4.45 -16.21
N ALA A 19 6.12 -4.48 -17.05
CA ALA A 19 6.06 -4.97 -18.42
C ALA A 19 6.10 -6.51 -18.53
N THR A 20 6.40 -7.22 -17.43
CA THR A 20 6.58 -8.68 -17.45
C THR A 20 5.28 -9.42 -17.83
N PRO A 21 5.29 -10.32 -18.83
CA PRO A 21 4.13 -11.11 -19.20
C PRO A 21 3.56 -11.92 -18.02
N GLY A 22 2.24 -11.88 -17.85
CA GLY A 22 1.55 -12.58 -16.74
C GLY A 22 1.45 -11.80 -15.43
N VAL A 23 2.09 -10.62 -15.31
CA VAL A 23 1.83 -9.68 -14.21
C VAL A 23 0.52 -8.93 -14.49
N ASP A 24 -0.48 -9.11 -13.64
CA ASP A 24 -1.80 -8.48 -13.77
C ASP A 24 -1.90 -7.23 -12.89
N ALA A 25 -1.25 -7.26 -11.72
CA ALA A 25 -1.28 -6.17 -10.75
C ALA A 25 0.02 -6.11 -9.92
N MET A 26 0.28 -4.93 -9.35
CA MET A 26 1.36 -4.69 -8.40
C MET A 26 0.77 -4.26 -7.07
N PHE A 27 1.25 -4.85 -5.97
CA PHE A 27 0.86 -4.45 -4.62
C PHE A 27 2.08 -3.90 -3.88
N ILE A 28 1.95 -2.77 -3.19
CA ILE A 28 3.06 -2.16 -2.46
C ILE A 28 2.97 -2.57 -0.99
N GLY A 29 3.94 -3.34 -0.50
CA GLY A 29 4.11 -3.58 0.93
C GLY A 29 4.84 -2.40 1.56
N THR A 30 4.08 -1.40 2.04
CA THR A 30 4.66 -0.11 2.44
C THR A 30 5.52 -0.19 3.70
N SER A 31 5.28 -1.17 4.56
CA SER A 31 6.13 -1.45 5.73
C SER A 31 7.50 -1.92 5.28
N ASP A 32 7.59 -3.04 4.56
CA ASP A 32 8.86 -3.61 4.11
C ASP A 32 9.60 -2.68 3.15
N LEU A 33 8.88 -1.98 2.27
CA LEU A 33 9.49 -0.95 1.41
C LEU A 33 10.16 0.16 2.21
N SER A 34 9.52 0.63 3.29
CA SER A 34 10.15 1.65 4.16
C SER A 34 11.41 1.11 4.84
N PHE A 35 11.43 -0.17 5.25
CA PHE A 35 12.63 -0.79 5.79
C PHE A 35 13.73 -0.93 4.74
N SER A 36 13.38 -1.34 3.52
CA SER A 36 14.32 -1.45 2.41
C SER A 36 14.94 -0.10 2.02
N LEU A 37 14.20 1.00 2.21
CA LEU A 37 14.68 2.37 2.00
C LEU A 37 15.47 2.94 3.19
N GLY A 38 15.64 2.19 4.28
CA GLY A 38 16.36 2.63 5.49
C GLY A 38 15.54 3.51 6.44
N LEU A 39 14.23 3.60 6.24
CA LEU A 39 13.30 4.50 6.95
C LEU A 39 12.71 3.86 8.22
N ARG A 40 13.03 2.60 8.50
CA ARG A 40 12.64 1.85 9.71
C ARG A 40 11.13 1.87 10.02
N GLY A 41 10.29 1.78 9.01
CA GLY A 41 8.83 1.78 9.20
C GLY A 41 8.18 3.15 9.05
N ASP A 42 8.91 4.25 8.92
CA ASP A 42 8.30 5.58 8.80
C ASP A 42 7.45 5.70 7.52
N GLN A 43 6.13 5.79 7.72
CA GLN A 43 5.15 5.88 6.63
C GLN A 43 4.91 7.30 6.14
N ASN A 44 5.48 8.31 6.80
CA ASN A 44 5.30 9.73 6.45
C ASN A 44 6.53 10.33 5.76
N ASP A 45 7.62 9.57 5.64
CA ASP A 45 8.84 10.05 5.01
C ASP A 45 8.62 10.34 3.50
N PRO A 46 9.06 11.51 3.00
CA PRO A 46 8.93 11.88 1.59
C PRO A 46 9.55 10.86 0.62
N LEU A 47 10.65 10.19 1.00
CA LEU A 47 11.33 9.20 0.16
C LEU A 47 10.42 7.99 -0.10
N LEU A 48 9.66 7.55 0.91
CA LEU A 48 8.68 6.49 0.73
C LEU A 48 7.54 6.95 -0.19
N HIS A 49 7.06 8.19 -0.05
CA HIS A 49 6.00 8.73 -0.90
C HIS A 49 6.44 8.83 -2.36
N GLU A 50 7.67 9.26 -2.61
CA GLU A 50 8.28 9.27 -3.95
C GLU A 50 8.38 7.87 -4.55
N ALA A 51 8.83 6.88 -3.76
CA ALA A 51 8.90 5.49 -4.20
C ALA A 51 7.51 4.93 -4.56
N ILE A 52 6.51 5.19 -3.73
CA ILE A 52 5.11 4.82 -3.98
C ILE A 52 4.60 5.47 -5.27
N ALA A 53 4.85 6.77 -5.45
CA ALA A 53 4.42 7.50 -6.65
C ALA A 53 5.07 6.94 -7.94
N LYS A 54 6.34 6.53 -7.89
CA LYS A 54 7.01 5.85 -9.01
C LYS A 54 6.30 4.55 -9.39
N VAL A 55 5.92 3.73 -8.41
CA VAL A 55 5.19 2.48 -8.65
C VAL A 55 3.80 2.71 -9.25
N VAL A 56 3.08 3.70 -8.73
CA VAL A 56 1.77 4.09 -9.29
C VAL A 56 1.90 4.57 -10.73
N ALA A 57 2.90 5.40 -11.02
CA ALA A 57 3.15 5.91 -12.37
C ALA A 57 3.50 4.77 -13.34
N ALA A 58 4.32 3.81 -12.93
CA ALA A 58 4.63 2.62 -13.71
C ALA A 58 3.39 1.75 -13.96
N GLY A 59 2.58 1.51 -12.93
CA GLY A 59 1.31 0.79 -13.10
C GLY A 59 0.40 1.46 -14.11
N LYS A 60 0.30 2.79 -14.07
CA LYS A 60 -0.48 3.55 -15.06
C LYS A 60 0.09 3.44 -16.48
N ARG A 61 1.42 3.52 -16.65
CA ARG A 61 2.09 3.37 -17.96
C ARG A 61 1.85 1.99 -18.59
N HIS A 62 1.90 0.94 -17.79
CA HIS A 62 1.80 -0.46 -18.25
C HIS A 62 0.40 -1.06 -18.10
N GLY A 63 -0.61 -0.24 -17.78
CA GLY A 63 -1.99 -0.68 -17.61
C GLY A 63 -2.20 -1.69 -16.47
N LYS A 64 -1.39 -1.62 -15.41
CA LYS A 64 -1.47 -2.50 -14.25
C LYS A 64 -2.26 -1.86 -13.12
N VAL A 65 -3.10 -2.65 -12.47
CA VAL A 65 -3.71 -2.27 -11.19
C VAL A 65 -2.63 -2.15 -10.13
N VAL A 66 -2.67 -1.07 -9.36
CA VAL A 66 -1.77 -0.88 -8.21
C VAL A 66 -2.56 -0.92 -6.91
N GLY A 67 -2.05 -1.65 -5.94
CA GLY A 67 -2.62 -1.75 -4.60
C GLY A 67 -1.67 -1.42 -3.47
N ARG A 68 -2.25 -1.16 -2.30
CA ARG A 68 -1.53 -0.89 -1.05
C ARG A 68 -2.42 -1.13 0.18
N PRO A 69 -1.85 -1.20 1.40
CA PRO A 69 -2.63 -1.14 2.62
C PRO A 69 -3.39 0.19 2.75
N ALA A 70 -4.63 0.11 3.27
CA ALA A 70 -5.45 1.25 3.65
C ALA A 70 -6.23 0.90 4.93
N GLY A 71 -5.89 1.55 6.03
CA GLY A 71 -6.45 1.26 7.36
C GLY A 71 -7.78 1.96 7.65
N THR A 72 -8.13 3.00 6.89
CA THR A 72 -9.37 3.77 7.08
C THR A 72 -10.10 4.04 5.76
N PRO A 73 -11.43 4.27 5.80
CA PRO A 73 -12.19 4.72 4.63
C PRO A 73 -11.65 6.01 4.01
N GLU A 74 -11.13 6.93 4.83
CA GLU A 74 -10.54 8.20 4.39
C GLU A 74 -9.26 7.96 3.58
N GLN A 75 -8.41 7.04 4.04
CA GLN A 75 -7.23 6.61 3.30
C GLN A 75 -7.62 5.96 1.96
N VAL A 76 -8.64 5.10 1.93
CA VAL A 76 -9.14 4.52 0.68
C VAL A 76 -9.56 5.62 -0.30
N LYS A 77 -10.37 6.60 0.14
CA LYS A 77 -10.81 7.71 -0.70
C LYS A 77 -9.64 8.51 -1.26
N GLU A 78 -8.64 8.79 -0.42
CA GLU A 78 -7.42 9.49 -0.83
C GLU A 78 -6.62 8.68 -1.86
N TYR A 79 -6.35 7.42 -1.58
CA TYR A 79 -5.57 6.58 -2.48
C TYR A 79 -6.28 6.28 -3.80
N VAL A 80 -7.62 6.24 -3.83
CA VAL A 80 -8.38 6.17 -5.09
C VAL A 80 -8.09 7.38 -5.97
N ARG A 81 -8.01 8.60 -5.40
CA ARG A 81 -7.63 9.82 -6.14
C ARG A 81 -6.21 9.74 -6.67
N GLN A 82 -5.30 9.10 -5.92
CA GLN A 82 -3.92 8.87 -6.32
C GLN A 82 -3.76 7.78 -7.40
N GLY A 83 -4.81 7.00 -7.69
CA GLY A 83 -4.82 6.00 -8.77
C GLY A 83 -4.84 4.54 -8.31
N PHE A 84 -4.84 4.27 -7.01
CA PHE A 84 -4.93 2.91 -6.47
C PHE A 84 -6.32 2.30 -6.69
N ARG A 85 -6.38 0.99 -6.91
CA ARG A 85 -7.64 0.24 -7.12
C ARG A 85 -7.73 -1.08 -6.36
N LEU A 86 -6.65 -1.50 -5.70
CA LEU A 86 -6.61 -2.69 -4.86
C LEU A 86 -6.17 -2.28 -3.44
N PHE A 87 -6.89 -2.73 -2.42
CA PHE A 87 -6.63 -2.31 -1.04
C PHE A 87 -6.58 -3.50 -0.10
N GLN A 88 -5.57 -3.53 0.77
CA GLN A 88 -5.60 -4.39 1.94
C GLN A 88 -6.25 -3.62 3.09
N ALA A 89 -7.39 -4.13 3.55
CA ALA A 89 -8.09 -3.63 4.72
C ALA A 89 -7.30 -3.92 6.01
N PRO A 90 -7.72 -3.36 7.17
CA PRO A 90 -7.27 -3.83 8.47
C PRO A 90 -7.40 -5.35 8.62
N THR A 91 -6.56 -5.92 9.48
CA THR A 91 -6.67 -7.34 9.84
C THR A 91 -7.99 -7.59 10.57
N ASP A 92 -8.42 -8.86 10.57
CA ASP A 92 -9.54 -9.34 11.38
C ASP A 92 -9.38 -8.97 12.86
N MET A 93 -8.20 -9.15 13.44
CA MET A 93 -7.86 -8.71 14.79
C MET A 93 -8.00 -7.19 14.95
N GLY A 94 -7.59 -6.42 13.95
CA GLY A 94 -7.77 -4.97 13.94
C GLY A 94 -9.24 -4.56 13.97
N PHE A 95 -10.09 -5.23 13.19
CA PHE A 95 -11.53 -5.02 13.21
C PHE A 95 -12.18 -5.43 14.53
N MET A 96 -11.80 -6.59 15.09
CA MET A 96 -12.29 -7.04 16.40
C MET A 96 -11.91 -6.05 17.50
N ALA A 97 -10.65 -5.62 17.55
CA ALA A 97 -10.18 -4.64 18.53
C ALA A 97 -10.93 -3.30 18.42
N ALA A 98 -11.16 -2.81 17.19
CA ALA A 98 -11.95 -1.60 16.97
C ALA A 98 -13.40 -1.74 17.45
N GLY A 99 -14.03 -2.89 17.20
CA GLY A 99 -15.39 -3.19 17.67
C GLY A 99 -15.49 -3.25 19.19
N VAL A 100 -14.55 -3.94 19.85
CA VAL A 100 -14.48 -4.01 21.32
C VAL A 100 -14.26 -2.63 21.93
N LYS A 101 -13.31 -1.85 21.38
CA LYS A 101 -13.06 -0.49 21.85
C LYS A 101 -14.33 0.36 21.80
N ARG A 102 -15.06 0.32 20.67
CA ARG A 102 -16.32 1.04 20.50
C ARG A 102 -17.39 0.59 21.50
N TYR A 103 -17.48 -0.71 21.79
CA TYR A 103 -18.41 -1.22 22.79
C TYR A 103 -18.08 -0.68 24.19
N LEU A 104 -16.80 -0.75 24.59
CA LEU A 104 -16.34 -0.29 25.90
C LEU A 104 -16.51 1.23 26.11
N GLU A 105 -16.30 2.05 25.08
CA GLU A 105 -16.59 3.49 25.12
C GLU A 105 -18.05 3.79 25.50
N GLY A 106 -18.99 2.93 25.10
CA GLY A 106 -20.41 3.05 25.47
C GLY A 106 -20.72 2.65 26.91
N VAL A 107 -19.81 1.94 27.59
CA VAL A 107 -19.96 1.50 28.98
C VAL A 107 -19.43 2.55 29.97
N GLY A 108 -18.66 3.54 29.52
CA GLY A 108 -18.25 4.71 30.31
C GLY A 108 -17.17 4.44 31.37
N THR A 109 -16.40 3.37 31.21
CA THR A 109 -15.19 3.08 32.00
C THR A 109 -13.94 3.71 31.40
#